data_AF-A0A2A4Y4J7-F1
#
_entry.id   AF-A0A2A4Y4J7-F1
#
_cell.length_a   1.000
_cell.length_b   1.000
_cell.length_c   1.000
_cell.angle_alpha   90.00
_cell.angle_beta   90.00
_cell.angle_gamma   90.00
#
_symmetry.space_group_name_H-M   'P 1'
#
loop_
_entity.id
_entity.type
_entity.pdbx_description
1 polymer ?
#
loop_
_entity_poly.entity_id
_entity_poly.type
_entity_poly.pdbx_seq_one_letter_code
_entity_poly.pdbx_strand_id
1 'polypeptide(L)' 'MTDFKKKSVKDLEKLIIDKREELREFRFKSAGSRTRNVREGRNVRREVAQILTELNARTKVAK' A
#
# COMPACT_ATOMS: atom_id res chain seq x y z
N MET A 1 -5.75 3.50 -11.89
CA MET A 1 -6.09 2.11 -11.51
C MET A 1 -4.82 1.30 -11.70
N THR A 2 -4.07 1.03 -10.64
CA THR A 2 -2.85 0.23 -10.72
C THR A 2 -3.24 -1.24 -10.75
N ASP A 3 -3.00 -1.91 -11.89
CA ASP A 3 -3.32 -3.32 -12.07
C ASP A 3 -2.37 -4.21 -11.25
N PHE A 4 -2.70 -4.41 -9.97
CA PHE A 4 -2.02 -5.36 -9.09
C PHE A 4 -2.22 -6.83 -9.52
N LYS A 5 -3.20 -7.09 -10.40
CA LYS A 5 -3.51 -8.41 -10.96
C LYS A 5 -2.35 -9.04 -11.73
N LYS A 6 -1.49 -8.25 -12.36
CA LYS A 6 -0.36 -8.75 -13.18
C LYS A 6 0.89 -9.10 -12.35
N LYS A 7 0.95 -8.71 -11.08
CA LYS A 7 2.12 -8.94 -10.22
C LYS A 7 2.05 -10.30 -9.54
N SER A 8 3.22 -10.92 -9.31
CA SER A 8 3.30 -12.17 -8.56
C SER A 8 2.96 -11.94 -7.09
N VAL A 9 2.59 -13.00 -6.36
CA VAL A 9 2.28 -12.91 -4.92
C VAL A 9 3.47 -12.35 -4.14
N LYS A 10 4.69 -12.82 -4.45
CA LYS A 10 5.92 -12.34 -3.82
C LYS A 10 6.18 -10.85 -4.07
N ASP A 11 5.86 -10.36 -5.27
CA ASP A 11 6.03 -8.94 -5.59
C ASP A 11 4.99 -8.08 -4.87
N LEU A 12 3.76 -8.58 -4.69
CA LEU A 12 2.72 -7.90 -3.92
C LEU A 12 3.08 -7.81 -2.43
N GLU A 13 3.67 -8.87 -1.86
CA GLU A 13 4.18 -8.87 -0.48
C GLU A 13 5.29 -7.85 -0.27
N LYS A 14 6.28 -7.80 -1.18
CA LYS A 14 7.34 -6.78 -1.15
C LYS A 14 6.75 -5.37 -1.24
N LEU A 15 5.83 -5.15 -2.19
CA LEU A 15 5.17 -3.84 -2.35
C LEU A 15 4.39 -3.40 -1.10
N ILE A 16 3.79 -4.33 -0.35
CA ILE A 16 3.13 -3.98 0.92
C ILE A 16 4.14 -3.45 1.93
N ILE A 17 5.31 -4.09 2.03
CA ILE A 17 6.37 -3.68 2.96
C ILE A 17 6.82 -2.26 2.63
N ASP A 18 7.19 -2.02 1.37
CA ASP A 18 7.64 -0.72 0.88
C ASP A 18 6.60 0.37 1.13
N LYS A 19 5.32 0.08 0.83
CA LYS A 19 4.22 1.05 1.02
C LYS A 19 3.91 1.33 2.48
N ARG A 20 4.12 0.36 3.38
CA ARG A 20 3.97 0.57 4.83
C ARG A 20 5.10 1.42 5.38
N GLU A 21 6.31 1.26 4.85
CA GLU A 21 7.45 2.11 5.20
C GLU A 21 7.25 3.54 4.71
N GLU A 22 6.77 3.74 3.47
CA GLU A 22 6.39 5.05 2.93
C GLU A 22 5.33 5.74 3.82
N LEU A 23 4.33 4.98 4.28
CA LEU A 23 3.32 5.49 5.23
C LEU A 23 3.95 5.90 6.57
N ARG A 24 4.90 5.12 7.08
CA ARG A 24 5.59 5.39 8.34
C ARG A 24 6.42 6.67 8.22
N GLU A 25 7.20 6.80 7.16
CA GLU A 25 7.94 8.04 6.86
C GLU A 25 7.00 9.24 6.73
N PHE A 26 5.89 9.10 6.02
CA PHE A 26 4.90 10.16 5.87
C PHE A 26 4.36 10.61 7.24
N ARG A 27 4.07 9.66 8.15
CA ARG A 27 3.63 9.98 9.52
C ARG A 27 4.72 10.73 10.31
N PHE A 28 5.98 10.31 10.20
CA PHE A 28 7.10 11.01 10.85
C PHE A 28 7.29 12.43 10.29
N LYS A 29 7.33 12.57 8.96
CA LYS A 29 7.43 13.87 8.27
C LYS A 29 6.27 14.81 8.63
N SER A 30 5.06 14.26 8.81
CA SER A 30 3.87 15.01 9.21
C SER A 30 3.83 15.41 10.68
N ALA A 31 4.55 14.72 11.56
CA ALA A 31 4.62 15.08 12.98
C ALA A 31 5.54 16.28 13.23
N GLY A 32 6.64 16.39 12.47
CA GLY A 32 7.62 17.47 12.63
C GLY A 32 7.40 18.70 11.75
N SER A 33 6.58 18.60 10.68
CA SER A 33 6.32 19.73 9.78
C SER A 33 4.91 19.65 9.18
N ARG A 34 4.34 20.81 8.83
CA ARG A 34 3.05 20.90 8.12
C ARG A 34 3.21 20.31 6.72
N THR A 35 2.91 19.03 6.55
CA THR A 35 2.96 18.34 5.25
C THR A 35 2.00 19.03 4.28
N ARG A 36 2.56 19.60 3.22
CA ARG A 36 1.78 20.34 2.20
C ARG A 36 0.84 19.41 1.42
N ASN A 37 1.18 18.12 1.30
CA ASN A 37 0.41 17.14 0.53
C ASN A 37 -0.21 16.03 1.41
N VAL A 38 -1.27 16.37 2.14
CA VAL A 38 -2.01 15.43 3.00
C VAL A 38 -2.65 14.26 2.20
N ARG A 39 -2.83 14.43 0.88
CA ARG A 39 -3.44 13.41 0.01
C ARG A 39 -2.53 12.21 -0.22
N GLU A 40 -1.21 12.38 -0.14
CA GLU A 40 -0.24 11.28 -0.29
C GLU A 40 -0.48 10.18 0.75
N GLY A 41 -0.60 10.54 2.03
CA GLY A 41 -0.91 9.55 3.08
C GLY A 41 -2.25 8.83 2.89
N ARG A 42 -3.24 9.46 2.24
CA ARG A 42 -4.50 8.79 1.88
C ARG A 42 -4.31 7.83 0.70
N ASN A 43 -3.53 8.23 -0.30
CA ASN A 43 -3.26 7.41 -1.48
C ASN A 43 -2.47 6.15 -1.10
N VAL A 44 -1.41 6.29 -0.28
CA VAL A 44 -0.61 5.15 0.21
C VAL A 44 -1.48 4.15 0.98
N ARG A 45 -2.38 4.62 1.87
CA ARG A 45 -3.34 3.74 2.56
C ARG A 45 -4.26 2.99 1.60
N ARG A 46 -4.74 3.66 0.55
CA ARG A 46 -5.61 3.05 -0.46
C ARG A 46 -4.85 1.98 -1.25
N GLU A 47 -3.61 2.23 -1.63
CA GLU A 47 -2.76 1.26 -2.34
C GLU A 47 -2.51 0.01 -1.49
N VAL A 48 -2.15 0.17 -0.22
CA VAL A 48 -1.99 -0.97 0.72
C VAL A 48 -3.28 -1.80 0.81
N ALA A 49 -4.43 -1.15 0.94
CA ALA A 49 -5.72 -1.84 1.01
C ALA A 49 -6.05 -2.61 -0.29
N GLN A 50 -5.75 -2.03 -1.46
CA GLN A 50 -5.96 -2.68 -2.75
C GLN A 50 -5.08 -3.92 -2.91
N ILE A 51 -3.80 -3.85 -2.51
CA ILE A 51 -2.90 -5.01 -2.59
C ILE A 51 -3.35 -6.13 -1.64
N LEU A 52 -3.73 -5.81 -0.40
CA LEU A 52 -4.26 -6.80 0.55
C LEU A 52 -5.56 -7.44 0.06
N THR A 53 -6.42 -6.67 -0.61
CA THR A 53 -7.66 -7.18 -1.19
C THR A 53 -7.37 -8.19 -2.30
N GLU A 54 -6.41 -7.90 -3.17
CA GLU A 54 -5.98 -8.81 -4.24
C GLU A 54 -5.37 -10.10 -3.67
N LEU A 55 -4.51 -10.01 -2.65
CA LEU A 55 -3.96 -11.19 -1.97
C LEU A 55 -5.06 -12.05 -1.33
N ASN A 56 -6.03 -11.43 -0.66
CA ASN A 56 -7.17 -12.12 -0.07
C ASN A 56 -8.09 -12.74 -1.14
N ALA A 57 -8.26 -12.09 -2.30
CA ALA A 57 -9.01 -12.66 -3.40
C ALA A 57 -8.33 -13.92 -3.96
N ARG A 58 -7.00 -13.89 -4.12
CA ARG A 58 -6.21 -15.05 -4.59
C ARG A 58 -6.27 -16.23 -3.61
N THR A 59 -6.17 -15.96 -2.31
CA THR A 59 -6.27 -17.02 -1.29
C THR A 59 -7.67 -17.63 -1.21
N LYS A 60 -8.73 -16.85 -1.43
CA LYS A 60 -10.11 -17.36 -1.52
C LYS A 60 -10.37 -18.20 -2.77
N VAL A 61 -9.76 -17.87 -3.91
CA VAL A 61 -9.90 -18.65 -5.16
C VAL A 61 -9.11 -19.96 -5.09
N ALA A 62 -8.03 -20.00 -4.32
CA ALA A 62 -7.22 -21.20 -4.11
C ALA A 62 -7.83 -22.20 -3.10
N LYS A 63 -8.96 -21.85 -2.47
CA LYS A 63 -9.63 -22.64 -1.44
C LYS A 63 -10.96 -23.17 -1.96
#